data_AF-A0A561R7A4-F1
#
_entry.id   AF-A0A561R7A4-F1
#
_cell.length_a   1.000
_cell.length_b   1.000
_cell.length_c   1.000
_cell.angle_alpha   90.00
_cell.angle_beta   90.00
_cell.angle_gamma   90.00
#
_symmetry.space_group_name_H-M   'P 1'
#
loop_
_entity.id
_entity.type
_entity.pdbx_description
1 polymer ?
#
loop_
_entity_poly.entity_id
_entity_poly.type
_entity_poly.pdbx_seq_one_letter_code
_entity_poly.pdbx_strand_id
1 'polypeptide(L)' 'MSQISYTISEARKNFTEILERANRGEEIIVMRGNDAYARIGPCDLDSKRPFGLLRGRGLPNDLFDEGDTEQSTTNSGE' A
#
# COMPACT_ATOMS: atom_id res chain seq x y z
N MET A 1 22.06 -1.65 9.81
CA MET A 1 20.67 -2.03 10.08
C MET A 1 20.61 -3.55 10.18
N SER A 2 20.02 -4.10 11.25
CA SER A 2 19.96 -5.55 11.46
C SER A 2 18.88 -6.17 10.57
N GLN A 3 19.31 -6.88 9.54
CA GLN A 3 18.41 -7.61 8.64
C GLN A 3 18.13 -8.99 9.22
N ILE A 4 16.85 -9.34 9.39
CA ILE A 4 16.43 -10.62 9.99
C ILE A 4 15.75 -11.44 8.91
N SER A 5 16.18 -12.69 8.74
CA SER A 5 15.64 -13.60 7.75
C SER A 5 14.83 -14.73 8.37
N TYR A 6 13.64 -15.00 7.84
CA TYR A 6 12.81 -16.15 8.19
C TYR A 6 12.56 -17.01 6.96
N THR A 7 12.47 -18.33 7.15
CA THR A 7 11.91 -19.19 6.11
C THR A 7 10.40 -18.95 5.96
N ILE A 8 9.81 -19.27 4.79
CA ILE A 8 8.36 -19.16 4.59
C ILE A 8 7.55 -19.88 5.69
N SER A 9 8.01 -21.05 6.13
CA SER A 9 7.32 -21.85 7.14
C SER A 9 7.31 -21.16 8.52
N GLU A 10 8.44 -20.59 8.94
CA GLU A 10 8.54 -19.83 10.18
C GLU A 10 7.75 -18.53 10.11
N ALA A 11 7.83 -17.84 8.97
CA ALA A 11 7.10 -16.60 8.73
C ALA A 11 5.59 -16.80 8.84
N ARG A 12 5.07 -17.93 8.35
CA ARG A 12 3.65 -18.28 8.50
C ARG A 12 3.27 -18.61 9.95
N LYS A 13 4.14 -19.31 10.68
CA LYS A 13 3.86 -19.73 12.07
C LYS A 13 3.82 -18.52 13.02
N ASN A 14 4.74 -17.57 12.84
CA ASN A 14 4.90 -16.41 13.72
C ASN A 14 4.48 -15.10 13.03
N PHE A 15 3.47 -15.17 12.14
CA PHE A 15 3.15 -14.06 11.23
C PHE A 15 2.79 -12.77 11.97
N THR A 16 2.02 -12.86 13.05
CA THR A 16 1.62 -11.70 13.87
C THR A 16 2.83 -11.00 14.50
N GLU A 17 3.76 -11.76 15.10
CA GLU A 17 4.96 -11.21 15.72
C GLU A 17 5.87 -10.53 14.69
N ILE A 18 6.02 -11.17 13.53
CA ILE A 18 6.79 -10.62 12.41
C ILE A 18 6.21 -9.29 11.94
N LEU A 19 4.89 -9.17 11.85
CA LEU A 19 4.25 -7.90 11.50
C LEU A 19 4.47 -6.82 12.57
N GLU A 20 4.36 -7.15 13.86
CA GLU A 20 4.62 -6.19 14.95
C GLU A 20 6.06 -5.70 14.95
N ARG A 21 7.01 -6.59 14.66
CA ARG A 21 8.43 -6.25 14.51
C ARG A 21 8.67 -5.37 13.30
N ALA A 22 8.09 -5.74 12.15
CA ALA A 22 8.17 -4.91 10.95
C ALA A 22 7.58 -3.51 11.19
N ASN A 23 6.44 -3.42 11.88
CA ASN A 23 5.80 -2.16 12.21
C ASN A 23 6.63 -1.29 13.18
N ARG A 24 7.50 -1.89 14.02
CA ARG A 24 8.46 -1.16 14.86
C ARG A 24 9.66 -0.59 14.09
N GLY A 25 9.75 -0.85 12.79
CA GLY A 25 10.83 -0.39 11.93
C GLY A 25 11.91 -1.44 11.67
N GLU A 26 11.70 -2.70 12.06
CA GLU A 26 12.59 -3.79 11.67
C GLU A 26 12.32 -4.18 10.20
N GLU A 27 13.37 -4.52 9.48
CA GLU A 27 13.26 -5.01 8.11
C GLU A 27 13.43 -6.53 8.11
N ILE A 28 12.38 -7.23 7.70
CA ILE A 28 12.30 -8.69 7.75
C ILE A 28 12.29 -9.25 6.34
N ILE A 29 13.20 -10.17 6.06
CA ILE A 29 13.27 -10.86 4.78
C ILE A 29 12.66 -12.25 4.93
N VAL A 30 11.69 -12.55 4.08
CA VAL A 30 11.16 -13.90 3.93
C VAL A 30 11.97 -14.61 2.85
N MET A 31 12.61 -15.70 3.22
CA MET A 31 13.46 -16.52 2.37
C MET A 31 12.69 -17.74 1.83
N ARG A 32 12.91 -18.05 0.55
CA ARG A 32 12.54 -19.34 -0.06
C ARG A 32 13.82 -20.09 -0.39
N GLY A 33 14.17 -21.08 0.43
CA GLY A 33 15.47 -21.75 0.31
C GLY A 33 16.60 -20.75 0.58
N ASN A 34 17.45 -20.53 -0.43
CA ASN A 34 18.57 -19.59 -0.34
C ASN A 34 18.26 -18.18 -0.88
N ASP A 35 17.07 -17.99 -1.47
CA ASP A 35 16.72 -16.75 -2.15
C ASP A 35 15.77 -15.89 -1.31
N ALA A 36 16.00 -14.57 -1.34
CA ALA A 36 15.06 -13.61 -0.75
C ALA A 36 13.78 -13.57 -1.59
N TYR A 37 12.66 -13.98 -0.99
CA TYR A 37 11.37 -14.08 -1.65
C TYR A 37 10.53 -12.81 -1.47
N ALA A 38 10.55 -12.23 -0.27
CA ALA A 38 9.84 -10.99 0.02
C ALA A 38 10.52 -10.22 1.15
N ARG A 39 10.20 -8.93 1.25
CA ARG A 39 10.69 -8.03 2.29
C ARG A 39 9.48 -7.37 2.94
N ILE A 40 9.41 -7.46 4.27
CA ILE A 40 8.36 -6.89 5.10
C ILE A 40 9.04 -5.82 5.95
N GLY A 41 8.59 -4.58 5.79
CA GLY A 41 9.07 -3.44 6.56
C GLY A 41 7.89 -2.66 7.14
N PRO A 42 8.17 -1.58 7.88
CA PRO A 42 7.12 -0.70 8.36
C PRO A 42 6.28 -0.21 7.18
N CYS A 43 4.97 -0.07 7.40
CA CYS A 43 4.11 0.56 6.43
C CYS A 43 4.41 2.06 6.48
N ASP A 44 5.32 2.54 5.64
CA ASP A 44 5.58 3.96 5.48
C ASP A 44 4.29 4.63 4.95
N LEU A 45 3.50 5.15 5.89
CA LEU A 45 2.32 5.98 5.63
C LEU A 45 2.66 7.23 4.82
N ASP A 46 3.94 7.63 4.80
CA ASP A 46 4.43 8.82 4.10
C ASP A 46 4.72 8.62 2.62
N SER A 47 4.50 7.44 2.06
CA SER A 47 4.47 7.27 0.61
C SER A 47 3.13 7.74 0.00
N LYS A 48 2.68 8.97 0.35
CA LYS A 48 1.71 9.66 -0.50
C LYS A 48 2.30 9.69 -1.91
N ARG A 49 1.59 9.09 -2.87
CA ARG A 49 1.99 9.12 -4.28
C ARG A 49 2.35 10.56 -4.62
N PRO A 50 3.54 10.82 -5.19
CA PRO A 50 3.89 12.18 -5.56
C PRO A 50 2.77 12.70 -6.47
N PHE A 51 2.28 13.90 -6.16
CA PHE A 51 1.31 14.54 -7.03
C PHE A 51 1.88 14.56 -8.45
N GLY A 52 1.06 14.15 -9.41
CA GLY A 52 1.43 14.18 -10.82
C GLY A 52 1.49 15.62 -11.36
N LEU A 53 1.31 15.76 -12.67
CA LEU A 53 1.43 17.03 -13.38
C LEU A 53 0.52 18.16 -12.85
N LEU A 54 -0.54 17.81 -12.11
CA LEU A 54 -1.50 18.78 -11.54
C LEU A 54 -1.14 19.23 -10.12
N ARG A 55 0.07 18.93 -9.62
CA ARG A 55 0.53 19.41 -8.31
C ARG A 55 0.42 20.95 -8.23
N GLY A 56 -0.33 21.44 -7.23
CA GLY A 56 -0.48 22.87 -6.96
C GLY A 56 -1.55 23.58 -7.79
N ARG A 57 -2.30 22.87 -8.66
CA ARG A 57 -3.52 23.41 -9.26
C ARG A 57 -4.71 23.07 -8.38
N GLY A 58 -5.46 24.08 -7.96
CA GLY A 58 -6.78 23.89 -7.36
C GLY A 58 -7.76 23.46 -8.45
N LEU A 59 -8.64 22.50 -8.14
CA LEU A 59 -9.83 22.31 -8.94
C LEU A 59 -10.90 23.32 -8.47
N PRO A 60 -11.69 23.89 -9.39
CA PRO A 60 -12.86 24.68 -9.02
C PRO A 60 -13.79 23.88 -8.10
N ASN A 61 -14.40 24.53 -7.10
CA ASN A 61 -15.28 23.87 -6.14
C ASN A 61 -16.59 23.39 -6.78
N ASP A 62 -16.94 23.96 -7.93
CA ASP A 62 -18.16 23.78 -8.70
C ASP A 62 -17.99 22.83 -9.90
N LEU A 63 -16.83 22.17 -10.02
CA LEU A 63 -16.49 21.31 -11.16
C LEU A 63 -17.50 20.19 -11.44
N PHE A 64 -18.24 19.77 -10.41
CA PHE A 64 -19.23 18.69 -10.49
C PHE A 64 -20.66 19.16 -10.22
N ASP A 65 -20.88 20.48 -10.10
CA ASP A 65 -22.20 21.04 -9.82
C ASP A 65 -23.09 21.06 -11.07
N GLU A 66 -22.48 21.02 -12.26
CA GLU A 66 -23.20 20.87 -13.51
C GLU A 66 -23.61 19.40 -13.70
N GLY A 67 -24.92 19.16 -13.74
CA GLY A 67 -25.49 17.84 -14.00
C GLY A 67 -25.21 17.39 -15.44
N ASP A 68 -24.30 16.44 -15.60
CA ASP A 68 -23.99 15.85 -16.90
C ASP A 68 -25.15 14.97 -17.36
N THR A 69 -25.81 15.38 -18.45
CA THR A 69 -27.02 14.71 -18.97
C THR A 69 -26.71 13.27 -19.45
N GLU A 70 -25.45 13.01 -19.81
CA GLU A 70 -24.96 11.72 -20.28
C GLU A 70 -24.79 10.71 -19.11
N GLN A 71 -24.49 11.17 -17.89
CA GLN A 71 -24.28 10.31 -16.71
C GLN A 71 -25.59 9.71 -16.16
N SER A 72 -26.72 10.36 -16.43
CA SER A 72 -28.06 9.87 -16.02
C SER A 72 -28.46 8.53 -16.63
N THR A 73 -27.79 8.09 -17.71
CA THR A 73 -28.15 6.87 -18.44
C THR A 73 -27.47 5.61 -17.92
N THR A 74 -26.42 5.74 -17.10
CA THR A 74 -25.71 4.60 -16.50
C THR A 74 -26.21 4.36 -15.08
N ASN A 75 -27.51 4.06 -14.95
CA ASN A 75 -28.02 3.39 -13.75
C ASN A 75 -28.28 1.91 -14.12
N SER A 76 -27.22 1.11 -14.13
CA SER A 76 -27.31 -0.34 -14.24
C SER A 76 -26.87 -0.94 -12.91
N GLY A 77 -27.80 -0.95 -11.96
CA GLY A 77 -27.72 -1.65 -10.70
C GLY A 77 -29.11 -2.21 -10.35
N GLU A 78 -29.48 -3.30 -11.03
CA GLU A 78 -30.42 -4.31 -10.52
C GLU A 78 -29.64 -5.60 -10.25
#